data_AF-A0A0Q7W4M6-F1
#
_entry.id   AF-A0A0Q7W4M6-F1
#
_cell.length_a   1.000
_cell.length_b   1.000
_cell.length_c   1.000
_cell.angle_alpha   90.00
_cell.angle_beta   90.00
_cell.angle_gamma   90.00
#
_symmetry.space_group_name_H-M   'P 1'
#
loop_
_entity.id
_entity.type
_entity.pdbx_description
1 polymer ?
#
loop_
_entity_poly.entity_id
_entity_poly.type
_entity_poly.pdbx_seq_one_letter_code
_entity_poly.pdbx_strand_id
1 'polypeptide(L)'
;MTKGEFAAHMNVGPSAVSNWNKKGLILLAPDPERPGKQLVDAERSALLIRASVDTTRGRPRKADQAAAEQSPSSSGEGGGASPERPPQRLNALEQIRLDEARERITRRQIENGQLLGQLVSLPEYERRAGEMGRVVRERTHGVVRKLAERIAAETDPRTIIALLGGELDSMFDKVAGELEAEAQVERAVDVVLAAVVPDEEEADLELEG
;
A
#
# COMPACT_ATOMS: atom_id res chain seq x y z
N MET A 1 -14.40 8.08 -40.55
CA MET A 1 -13.07 8.53 -41.04
C MET A 1 -12.07 7.38 -41.04
N THR A 2 -10.99 7.46 -41.81
CA THR A 2 -9.92 6.44 -41.80
C THR A 2 -8.99 6.62 -40.60
N LYS A 3 -8.18 5.60 -40.27
CA LYS A 3 -7.20 5.68 -39.17
C LYS A 3 -6.16 6.79 -39.39
N GLY A 4 -5.79 7.05 -40.65
CA GLY A 4 -4.86 8.13 -41.01
C GLY A 4 -5.48 9.52 -40.84
N GLU A 5 -6.74 9.68 -41.25
CA GLU A 5 -7.50 10.93 -41.03
C GLU A 5 -7.72 11.21 -39.53
N PHE A 6 -8.00 10.17 -38.73
CA PHE A 6 -8.15 10.30 -37.29
C PHE A 6 -6.83 10.72 -36.60
N ALA A 7 -5.69 10.21 -37.07
CA ALA A 7 -4.38 10.61 -36.58
C ALA A 7 -4.11 12.11 -36.82
N ALA A 8 -4.44 12.60 -38.01
CA ALA A 8 -4.33 14.02 -38.36
C ALA A 8 -5.29 14.88 -37.52
N HIS A 9 -6.54 14.44 -37.35
CA HIS A 9 -7.55 15.15 -36.55
C HIS A 9 -7.16 15.30 -35.08
N MET A 10 -6.51 14.27 -34.50
CA MET A 10 -6.05 14.28 -33.10
C MET A 10 -4.63 14.84 -32.92
N ASN A 11 -3.99 15.29 -34.02
CA ASN A 11 -2.60 15.76 -34.05
C ASN A 11 -1.60 14.76 -33.42
N VAL A 12 -1.76 13.47 -33.73
CA VAL A 12 -0.89 12.39 -33.23
C VAL A 12 -0.28 11.59 -34.38
N GLY A 13 0.86 10.96 -34.11
CA GLY A 13 1.52 10.10 -35.10
C GLY A 13 0.73 8.83 -35.42
N PRO A 14 0.85 8.26 -36.63
CA PRO A 14 0.18 7.01 -37.02
C PRO A 14 0.48 5.82 -36.09
N SER A 15 1.66 5.80 -35.47
CA SER A 15 2.06 4.78 -34.49
C SER A 15 1.22 4.82 -33.20
N ALA A 16 0.82 6.00 -32.75
CA ALA A 16 -0.03 6.16 -31.56
C ALA A 16 -1.42 5.56 -31.81
N VAL A 17 -2.01 5.83 -32.98
CA VAL A 17 -3.31 5.28 -33.38
C VAL A 17 -3.25 3.76 -33.54
N SER A 18 -2.14 3.22 -34.05
CA SER A 18 -1.93 1.76 -34.11
C SER A 18 -1.90 1.13 -32.71
N ASN A 19 -1.19 1.74 -31.76
CA ASN A 19 -1.16 1.28 -30.37
C ASN A 19 -2.52 1.39 -29.68
N TRP A 20 -3.28 2.47 -29.91
CA TRP A 20 -4.64 2.61 -29.38
C TRP A 20 -5.60 1.59 -29.96
N ASN A 21 -5.46 1.26 -31.25
CA ASN A 21 -6.24 0.22 -31.89
C ASN A 21 -5.92 -1.17 -31.29
N LYS A 22 -4.65 -1.47 -30.99
CA LYS A 22 -4.26 -2.71 -30.29
C LYS A 22 -4.82 -2.78 -28.87
N LYS A 23 -4.93 -1.63 -28.18
CA LYS A 23 -5.53 -1.51 -26.85
C LYS A 23 -7.06 -1.44 -26.85
N GLY A 24 -7.72 -1.59 -28.00
CA GLY A 24 -9.17 -1.55 -28.12
C GLY A 24 -9.80 -0.17 -27.91
N LEU A 25 -9.02 0.92 -27.97
CA LEU A 25 -9.48 2.29 -27.72
C LEU A 25 -10.01 2.99 -28.98
N ILE A 26 -9.91 2.34 -30.14
CA ILE A 26 -10.45 2.82 -31.42
C ILE A 26 -11.70 2.01 -31.75
N LEU A 27 -12.84 2.66 -31.81
CA LEU A 27 -14.11 2.05 -32.19
C LEU A 27 -14.31 2.14 -33.70
N LEU A 28 -14.53 0.97 -34.31
CA LEU A 28 -14.78 0.82 -35.73
C LEU A 28 -16.28 0.62 -35.96
N ALA A 29 -16.92 1.61 -36.58
CA ALA A 29 -18.31 1.56 -36.97
C ALA A 29 -18.44 1.16 -38.46
N PRO A 30 -19.46 0.38 -38.83
CA PRO A 30 -19.73 0.09 -40.23
C PRO A 30 -20.13 1.39 -40.96
N ASP A 31 -19.55 1.61 -42.13
CA ASP A 31 -19.85 2.75 -42.98
C ASP A 31 -21.28 2.63 -43.56
N PRO A 32 -22.18 3.60 -43.29
CA PRO A 32 -23.55 3.57 -43.82
C PRO A 32 -23.61 3.73 -45.35
N GLU A 33 -22.57 4.26 -45.99
CA GLU A 33 -22.54 4.47 -47.44
C GLU A 33 -21.88 3.31 -48.21
N ARG A 34 -21.13 2.43 -47.53
CA ARG A 34 -20.43 1.29 -48.13
C ARG A 34 -20.44 0.07 -47.20
N PRO A 35 -21.42 -0.84 -47.34
CA PRO A 35 -21.51 -2.03 -46.51
C PRO A 35 -20.25 -2.90 -46.70
N GLY A 36 -19.51 -3.12 -45.60
CA GLY A 36 -18.27 -3.91 -45.58
C GLY A 36 -16.99 -3.11 -45.30
N LYS A 37 -17.04 -1.77 -45.33
CA LYS A 37 -15.93 -0.94 -44.83
C LYS A 37 -16.20 -0.47 -43.41
N GLN A 38 -15.20 -0.65 -42.55
CA GLN A 38 -15.23 -0.17 -41.18
C GLN A 38 -14.48 1.17 -41.10
N LEU A 39 -15.16 2.20 -40.62
CA LEU A 39 -14.59 3.52 -40.40
C LEU A 39 -14.45 3.77 -38.89
N VAL A 40 -13.46 4.57 -38.52
CA VAL A 40 -13.29 5.01 -37.13
C VAL A 40 -14.41 5.98 -36.78
N ASP A 41 -15.12 5.68 -35.69
CA ASP A 41 -16.02 6.59 -35.00
C ASP A 41 -15.17 7.53 -34.14
N ALA A 42 -14.99 8.76 -34.63
CA ALA A 42 -14.02 9.69 -34.07
C ALA A 42 -14.45 10.24 -32.72
N GLU A 43 -15.74 10.49 -32.53
CA GLU A 43 -16.26 11.07 -31.30
C GLU A 43 -16.18 10.07 -30.16
N ARG A 44 -16.62 8.84 -30.41
CA ARG A 44 -16.58 7.79 -29.38
C ARG A 44 -15.15 7.34 -29.09
N SER A 45 -14.30 7.24 -30.10
CA SER A 45 -12.88 6.90 -29.91
C SER A 45 -12.14 8.02 -29.15
N ALA A 46 -12.41 9.30 -29.45
CA ALA A 46 -11.80 10.42 -28.74
C ALA A 46 -12.21 10.48 -27.25
N LEU A 47 -13.46 10.16 -26.94
CA LEU A 47 -13.94 10.08 -25.55
C LEU A 47 -13.23 8.96 -24.77
N LEU A 48 -13.11 7.76 -25.35
CA LEU A 48 -12.41 6.64 -24.73
C LEU A 48 -10.92 6.94 -24.51
N ILE A 49 -10.27 7.55 -25.50
CA ILE A 49 -8.86 7.93 -25.40
C ILE A 49 -8.65 8.99 -24.30
N ARG A 50 -9.53 10.00 -24.20
CA ARG A 50 -9.43 11.01 -23.13
C ARG A 50 -9.69 10.43 -21.73
N ALA A 51 -10.58 9.44 -21.63
CA ALA A 51 -10.86 8.78 -20.36
C ALA A 51 -9.73 7.81 -19.93
N SER A 52 -9.04 7.19 -20.89
CA SER A 52 -8.03 6.16 -20.63
C SER A 52 -6.58 6.68 -20.59
N VAL A 53 -6.26 7.76 -21.32
CA VAL A 53 -4.90 8.27 -21.40
C VAL A 53 -4.67 9.34 -20.34
N ASP A 54 -3.92 8.98 -19.30
CA ASP A 54 -3.45 9.89 -18.26
C ASP A 54 -2.48 10.93 -18.84
N THR A 55 -2.85 12.21 -18.75
CA THR A 55 -2.04 13.33 -19.26
C THR A 55 -0.83 13.64 -18.38
N THR A 56 -0.70 13.02 -17.21
CA THR A 56 0.39 13.26 -16.24
C THR A 56 1.49 12.20 -16.28
N ARG A 57 1.30 11.11 -17.04
CA ARG A 57 2.30 10.05 -17.25
C ARG A 57 2.65 9.89 -18.73
N GLY A 58 3.83 10.36 -19.13
CA GLY A 58 4.39 10.16 -20.47
C GLY A 58 5.24 11.33 -20.97
N ARG A 59 6.20 11.04 -21.85
CA ARG A 59 7.14 12.01 -22.45
C ARG A 59 6.41 13.25 -22.99
N PRO A 60 6.87 14.48 -22.69
CA PRO A 60 6.21 15.72 -23.11
C PRO A 60 6.00 15.72 -24.63
N ARG A 61 4.83 16.17 -25.06
CA ARG A 61 4.46 16.21 -26.47
C ARG A 61 5.41 17.16 -27.19
N LYS A 62 5.69 16.93 -28.49
CA LYS A 62 6.53 17.84 -29.31
C LYS A 62 6.03 19.29 -29.29
N ALA A 63 4.74 19.52 -29.07
CA ALA A 63 4.17 20.87 -28.89
C ALA A 63 4.62 21.54 -27.57
N ASP A 64 4.80 20.76 -26.50
CA ASP A 64 5.31 21.25 -25.21
C ASP A 64 6.84 21.39 -25.22
N GLN A 65 7.55 20.56 -26.00
CA GLN A 65 9.00 20.73 -26.23
C GLN A 65 9.34 22.01 -26.98
N ALA A 66 8.53 22.41 -27.97
CA ALA A 66 8.73 23.67 -28.69
C ALA A 66 8.50 24.90 -27.79
N ALA A 67 7.65 24.79 -26.76
CA ALA A 67 7.47 25.84 -25.76
C ALA A 67 8.61 25.88 -24.72
N ALA A 68 9.28 24.76 -24.47
CA ALA A 68 10.41 24.66 -23.54
C ALA A 68 11.75 25.14 -24.14
N GLU A 69 11.92 25.09 -25.47
CA GLU A 69 13.14 25.55 -26.16
C GLU A 69 13.24 27.07 -26.32
N GLN A 70 12.24 27.84 -25.90
CA GLN A 70 12.27 29.33 -25.88
C GLN A 70 12.63 29.92 -24.50
N SER A 71 13.21 29.16 -23.60
CA SER A 71 13.83 29.74 -22.39
C SER A 71 15.28 30.16 -22.70
N PRO A 72 15.66 31.43 -22.44
CA PRO A 72 17.00 31.91 -22.75
C PRO A 72 18.01 31.25 -21.79
N SER A 73 19.00 30.59 -22.38
CA SER A 73 20.17 30.09 -21.68
C SER A 73 21.00 31.27 -21.16
N SER A 74 21.01 31.50 -19.84
CA SER A 74 22.03 32.36 -19.22
C SER A 74 23.02 31.50 -18.44
N SER A 75 24.15 31.24 -19.08
CA SER A 75 25.39 30.81 -18.44
C SER A 75 25.87 31.92 -17.49
N GLY A 76 26.16 31.59 -16.23
CA GLY A 76 26.74 32.55 -15.30
C GLY A 76 26.93 31.96 -13.91
N GLU A 77 28.18 31.61 -13.60
CA GLU A 77 28.66 31.37 -12.24
C GLU A 77 28.44 32.63 -11.38
N GLY A 78 27.93 32.43 -10.16
CA GLY A 78 27.80 33.50 -9.18
C GLY A 78 26.95 33.06 -8.00
N GLY A 79 27.60 32.87 -6.84
CA GLY A 79 26.91 32.66 -5.58
C GLY A 79 25.91 33.77 -5.30
N GLY A 80 24.67 33.38 -5.01
CA GLY A 80 23.59 34.29 -4.69
C GLY A 80 22.43 33.48 -4.15
N ALA A 81 21.96 33.85 -2.97
CA ALA A 81 20.88 33.21 -2.23
C ALA A 81 19.75 32.72 -3.14
N SER A 82 19.33 31.46 -2.93
CA SER A 82 18.04 30.97 -3.44
C SER A 82 16.97 32.01 -3.14
N PRO A 83 16.23 32.52 -4.14
CA PRO A 83 15.03 33.25 -3.84
C PRO A 83 14.10 32.25 -3.17
N GLU A 84 13.82 32.45 -1.87
CA GLU A 84 12.74 31.77 -1.18
C GLU A 84 11.47 31.98 -2.02
N ARG A 85 11.09 30.93 -2.75
CA ARG A 85 9.84 30.89 -3.49
C ARG A 85 8.76 31.09 -2.41
N PRO A 86 7.91 32.13 -2.50
CA PRO A 86 6.83 32.28 -1.54
C PRO A 86 6.00 31.00 -1.57
N PRO A 87 5.54 30.48 -0.41
CA PRO A 87 4.72 29.27 -0.38
C PRO A 87 3.54 29.51 -1.33
N GLN A 88 3.45 28.70 -2.38
CA GLN A 88 2.33 28.74 -3.31
C GLN A 88 1.08 28.51 -2.46
N ARG A 89 0.30 29.57 -2.25
CA ARG A 89 -0.96 29.48 -1.53
C ARG A 89 -1.90 28.68 -2.42
N LEU A 90 -2.00 27.38 -2.16
CA LEU A 90 -2.92 26.48 -2.83
C LEU A 90 -4.33 27.06 -2.70
N ASN A 91 -5.10 27.01 -3.79
CA ASN A 91 -6.50 27.43 -3.77
C ASN A 91 -7.29 26.54 -2.79
N ALA A 92 -8.34 27.05 -2.14
CA ALA A 92 -9.14 26.31 -1.17
C ALA A 92 -9.67 24.97 -1.74
N LEU A 93 -10.03 24.95 -3.03
CA LEU A 93 -10.43 23.72 -3.72
C LEU A 93 -9.28 22.72 -3.96
N GLU A 94 -8.06 23.21 -4.15
CA GLU A 94 -6.87 22.37 -4.30
C GLU A 94 -6.47 21.75 -2.95
N GLN A 95 -6.61 22.51 -1.87
CA GLN A 95 -6.38 22.01 -0.50
C GLN A 95 -7.34 20.87 -0.15
N ILE A 96 -8.65 21.06 -0.42
CA ILE A 96 -9.65 20.01 -0.18
C ILE A 96 -9.33 18.74 -0.97
N ARG A 97 -8.98 18.86 -2.26
CA ARG A 97 -8.60 17.69 -3.08
C ARG A 97 -7.36 16.98 -2.57
N LEU A 98 -6.39 17.75 -2.08
CA LEU A 98 -5.15 17.21 -1.52
C LEU A 98 -5.43 16.48 -0.19
N ASP A 99 -6.27 17.03 0.66
CA ASP A 99 -6.67 16.40 1.92
C ASP A 99 -7.49 15.12 1.69
N GLU A 100 -8.44 15.12 0.75
CA GLU A 100 -9.13 13.89 0.34
C GLU A 100 -8.16 12.83 -0.22
N ALA A 101 -7.16 13.24 -1.00
CA ALA A 101 -6.16 12.32 -1.52
C ALA A 101 -5.30 11.72 -0.40
N ARG A 102 -4.92 12.53 0.60
CA ARG A 102 -4.22 12.07 1.81
C ARG A 102 -5.06 11.06 2.58
N GLU A 103 -6.32 11.36 2.84
CA GLU A 103 -7.22 10.46 3.59
C GLU A 103 -7.37 9.10 2.88
N ARG A 104 -7.49 9.09 1.54
CA ARG A 104 -7.56 7.84 0.77
C ARG A 104 -6.27 7.04 0.86
N ILE A 105 -5.11 7.69 0.79
CA ILE A 105 -3.81 7.03 0.93
C ILE A 105 -3.68 6.43 2.34
N THR A 106 -3.98 7.21 3.37
CA THR A 106 -3.94 6.74 4.77
C THR A 106 -4.89 5.57 4.99
N ARG A 107 -6.12 5.64 4.44
CA ARG A 107 -7.08 4.53 4.55
C ARG A 107 -6.53 3.25 3.91
N ARG A 108 -5.98 3.33 2.69
CA ARG A 108 -5.36 2.18 2.03
C ARG A 108 -4.16 1.64 2.80
N GLN A 109 -3.36 2.51 3.39
CA GLN A 109 -2.23 2.10 4.24
C GLN A 109 -2.71 1.36 5.48
N ILE A 110 -3.79 1.82 6.13
CA ILE A 110 -4.38 1.14 7.29
C ILE A 110 -4.97 -0.21 6.86
N GLU A 111 -5.73 -0.26 5.78
CA GLU A 111 -6.31 -1.51 5.24
C GLU A 111 -5.22 -2.51 4.88
N ASN A 112 -4.16 -2.06 4.18
CA ASN A 112 -3.02 -2.91 3.86
C ASN A 112 -2.29 -3.37 5.13
N GLY A 113 -2.10 -2.49 6.12
CA GLY A 113 -1.47 -2.85 7.39
C GLY A 113 -2.30 -3.87 8.18
N GLN A 114 -3.62 -3.81 8.11
CA GLN A 114 -4.51 -4.81 8.70
C GLN A 114 -4.43 -6.15 7.96
N LEU A 115 -4.43 -6.13 6.62
CA LEU A 115 -4.31 -7.33 5.79
C LEU A 115 -2.95 -8.02 5.97
N LEU A 116 -1.89 -7.24 6.16
CA LEU A 116 -0.54 -7.74 6.45
C LEU A 116 -0.35 -8.13 7.94
N GLY A 117 -1.40 -8.04 8.77
CA GLY A 117 -1.33 -8.39 10.20
C GLY A 117 -0.52 -7.41 11.07
N GLN A 118 0.00 -6.32 10.50
CA GLN A 118 0.81 -5.31 11.20
C GLN A 118 -0.04 -4.41 12.10
N LEU A 119 -1.32 -4.26 11.79
CA LEU A 119 -2.27 -3.43 12.54
C LEU A 119 -3.46 -4.29 12.98
N VAL A 120 -3.77 -4.24 14.27
CA VAL A 120 -4.95 -4.90 14.86
C VAL A 120 -5.99 -3.87 15.24
N SER A 121 -7.27 -4.24 15.14
CA SER A 121 -8.34 -3.37 15.62
C SER A 121 -8.25 -3.17 17.13
N LEU A 122 -8.41 -1.92 17.59
CA LEU A 122 -8.39 -1.59 19.01
C LEU A 122 -9.35 -2.46 19.87
N PRO A 123 -10.64 -2.66 19.50
CA PRO A 123 -11.54 -3.46 20.33
C PRO A 123 -11.12 -4.93 20.44
N GLU A 124 -10.51 -5.48 19.39
CA GLU A 124 -10.00 -6.84 19.43
C GLU A 124 -8.77 -6.95 20.34
N TYR A 125 -7.86 -5.98 20.24
CA TYR A 125 -6.71 -5.89 21.13
C TYR A 125 -7.15 -5.78 22.61
N GLU A 126 -8.09 -4.90 22.92
CA GLU A 126 -8.63 -4.74 24.27
C GLU A 126 -9.25 -6.04 24.82
N ARG A 127 -10.01 -6.76 23.98
CA ARG A 127 -10.56 -8.08 24.35
C ARG A 127 -9.46 -9.08 24.66
N ARG A 128 -8.46 -9.23 23.78
CA ARG A 128 -7.34 -10.16 23.97
C ARG A 128 -6.52 -9.81 25.22
N ALA A 129 -6.23 -8.52 25.43
CA ALA A 129 -5.53 -8.04 26.61
C ALA A 129 -6.32 -8.31 27.91
N GLY A 130 -7.65 -8.12 27.89
CA GLY A 130 -8.52 -8.43 29.03
C GLY A 130 -8.56 -9.93 29.35
N GLU A 131 -8.64 -10.78 28.33
CA GLU A 131 -8.57 -12.24 28.49
C GLU A 131 -7.22 -12.67 29.09
N MET A 132 -6.11 -12.10 28.59
CA MET A 132 -4.76 -12.34 29.13
C MET A 132 -4.66 -11.92 30.60
N GLY A 133 -5.14 -10.73 30.94
CA GLY A 133 -5.17 -10.24 32.32
C GLY A 133 -5.98 -11.16 33.26
N ARG A 134 -7.11 -11.69 32.79
CA ARG A 134 -7.90 -12.68 33.54
C ARG A 134 -7.10 -13.95 33.79
N VAL A 135 -6.42 -14.49 32.77
CA VAL A 135 -5.62 -15.71 32.88
C VAL A 135 -4.47 -15.52 33.88
N VAL A 136 -3.73 -14.41 33.78
CA VAL A 136 -2.64 -14.09 34.71
C VAL A 136 -3.16 -14.01 36.14
N ARG A 137 -4.28 -13.30 36.36
CA ARG A 137 -4.89 -13.20 37.69
C ARG A 137 -5.27 -14.56 38.27
N GLU A 138 -5.93 -15.42 37.50
CA GLU A 138 -6.31 -16.76 37.97
C GLU A 138 -5.09 -17.64 38.28
N ARG A 139 -4.05 -17.58 37.45
CA ARG A 139 -2.77 -18.28 37.69
C ARG A 139 -2.12 -17.81 39.00
N THR A 140 -2.03 -16.50 39.22
CA THR A 140 -1.49 -15.93 40.47
C THR A 140 -2.26 -16.39 41.70
N HIS A 141 -3.60 -16.35 41.65
CA HIS A 141 -4.42 -16.88 42.75
C HIS A 141 -4.22 -18.38 42.96
N GLY A 142 -4.00 -19.15 41.90
CA GLY A 142 -3.65 -20.56 41.96
C GLY A 142 -2.33 -20.82 42.70
N VAL A 143 -1.29 -20.02 42.42
CA VAL A 143 0.00 -20.09 43.12
C VAL A 143 -0.16 -19.80 44.61
N VAL A 144 -0.91 -18.75 44.96
CA VAL A 144 -1.19 -18.42 46.38
C VAL A 144 -1.91 -19.57 47.08
N ARG A 145 -2.93 -20.16 46.45
CA ARG A 145 -3.65 -21.32 47.02
C ARG A 145 -2.73 -22.53 47.20
N LYS A 146 -1.87 -22.81 46.22
CA LYS A 146 -0.87 -23.91 46.27
C LYS A 146 0.13 -23.70 47.42
N LEU A 147 0.55 -22.46 47.66
CA LEU A 147 1.55 -22.15 48.69
C LEU A 147 0.96 -21.92 50.08
N ALA A 148 -0.36 -21.76 50.21
CA ALA A 148 -1.02 -21.32 51.44
C ALA A 148 -0.64 -22.18 52.67
N GLU A 149 -0.72 -23.51 52.56
CA GLU A 149 -0.38 -24.41 53.67
C GLU A 149 1.11 -24.35 54.04
N ARG A 150 1.97 -24.27 53.02
CA ARG A 150 3.42 -24.21 53.22
C ARG A 150 3.86 -22.89 53.86
N ILE A 151 3.25 -21.78 53.44
CA ILE A 151 3.49 -20.45 54.03
C ILE A 151 2.95 -20.41 55.46
N ALA A 152 1.79 -21.00 55.73
CA ALA A 152 1.22 -21.04 57.08
C ALA A 152 2.05 -21.86 58.07
N ALA A 153 2.76 -22.89 57.60
CA ALA A 153 3.67 -23.69 58.41
C ALA A 153 5.04 -23.02 58.62
N GLU A 154 5.40 -22.05 57.79
CA GLU A 154 6.70 -21.40 57.82
C GLU A 154 6.70 -20.20 58.78
N THR A 155 7.77 -20.06 59.56
CA THR A 155 7.91 -18.97 60.54
C THR A 155 9.03 -18.01 60.18
N ASP A 156 9.98 -18.43 59.34
CA ASP A 156 11.05 -17.55 58.86
C ASP A 156 10.57 -16.67 57.69
N PRO A 157 10.51 -15.34 57.85
CA PRO A 157 10.12 -14.45 56.76
C PRO A 157 11.03 -14.55 55.53
N ARG A 158 12.32 -14.88 55.69
CA ARG A 158 13.24 -15.02 54.55
C ARG A 158 12.88 -16.23 53.69
N THR A 159 12.53 -17.34 54.32
CA THR A 159 12.07 -18.55 53.62
C THR A 159 10.74 -18.29 52.91
N ILE A 160 9.81 -17.57 53.55
CA ILE A 160 8.54 -17.18 52.90
C ILE A 160 8.79 -16.34 51.64
N ILE A 161 9.67 -15.33 51.72
CA ILE A 161 10.02 -14.50 50.56
C ILE A 161 10.67 -15.33 49.46
N ALA A 162 11.60 -16.23 49.80
CA ALA A 162 12.25 -17.11 48.84
C ALA A 162 11.26 -18.06 48.14
N LEU A 163 10.31 -18.63 48.89
CA LEU A 163 9.26 -19.49 48.34
C LEU A 163 8.32 -18.74 47.38
N LEU A 164 7.91 -17.53 47.75
CA LEU A 164 7.08 -16.69 46.89
C LEU A 164 7.83 -16.25 45.64
N GLY A 165 9.07 -15.79 45.79
CA GLY A 165 9.93 -15.36 44.69
C GLY A 165 10.14 -16.47 43.67
N GLY A 166 10.57 -17.65 44.11
CA GLY A 166 10.85 -18.77 43.20
C GLY A 166 9.63 -19.25 42.41
N GLU A 167 8.43 -19.21 42.98
CA GLU A 167 7.23 -19.60 42.23
C GLU A 167 6.69 -18.50 41.31
N LEU A 168 6.88 -17.22 41.66
CA LEU A 168 6.59 -16.12 40.74
C LEU A 168 7.55 -16.14 39.55
N ASP A 169 8.85 -16.37 39.79
CA ASP A 169 9.84 -16.52 38.74
C ASP A 169 9.49 -17.70 37.82
N SER A 170 9.18 -18.87 38.38
CA SER A 170 8.73 -20.03 37.59
C SER A 170 7.46 -19.75 36.78
N MET A 171 6.53 -18.97 37.32
CA MET A 171 5.32 -18.56 36.60
C MET A 171 5.67 -17.62 35.45
N PHE A 172 6.55 -16.64 35.65
CA PHE A 172 6.99 -15.72 34.60
C PHE A 172 7.78 -16.44 33.51
N ASP A 173 8.66 -17.36 33.87
CA ASP A 173 9.42 -18.19 32.91
C ASP A 173 8.48 -19.03 32.04
N LYS A 174 7.42 -19.59 32.62
CA LYS A 174 6.40 -20.33 31.85
C LYS A 174 5.64 -19.42 30.89
N VAL A 175 5.22 -18.24 31.35
CA VAL A 175 4.53 -17.27 30.49
C VAL A 175 5.44 -16.79 29.36
N ALA A 176 6.71 -16.51 29.65
CA ALA A 176 7.70 -16.14 28.65
C ALA A 176 7.89 -17.25 27.63
N GLY A 177 8.04 -18.51 28.07
CA GLY A 177 8.15 -19.67 27.19
C GLY A 177 6.90 -19.90 26.32
N GLU A 178 5.69 -19.71 26.87
CA GLU A 178 4.44 -19.76 26.10
C GLU A 178 4.40 -18.68 25.01
N LEU A 179 4.77 -17.44 25.35
CA LEU A 179 4.82 -16.32 24.39
C LEU A 179 5.88 -16.53 23.31
N GLU A 180 7.08 -17.02 23.67
CA GLU A 180 8.12 -17.34 22.70
C GLU A 180 7.71 -18.46 21.76
N ALA A 181 7.01 -19.49 22.27
CA ALA A 181 6.49 -20.57 21.44
C ALA A 181 5.41 -20.07 20.48
N GLU A 182 4.49 -19.21 20.94
CA GLU A 182 3.46 -18.59 20.08
C GLU A 182 4.11 -17.73 18.98
N ALA A 183 5.10 -16.91 19.34
CA ALA A 183 5.85 -16.10 18.38
C ALA A 183 6.65 -16.94 17.36
N GLN A 184 7.16 -18.11 17.77
CA GLN A 184 7.83 -19.03 16.84
C GLN A 184 6.85 -19.66 15.85
N VAL A 185 5.65 -20.02 16.31
CA VAL A 185 4.58 -20.53 15.43
C VAL A 185 4.17 -19.46 14.42
N GLU A 186 3.97 -18.22 14.86
CA GLU A 186 3.64 -17.09 13.98
C GLU A 186 4.71 -16.89 12.89
N ARG A 187 5.99 -16.82 13.27
CA ARG A 187 7.10 -16.73 12.30
C ARG A 187 7.14 -17.90 11.33
N ALA A 188 6.84 -19.11 11.80
CA ALA A 188 6.81 -20.29 10.93
C ALA A 188 5.67 -20.20 9.91
N VAL A 189 4.50 -19.68 10.30
CA VAL A 189 3.38 -19.42 9.39
C VAL A 189 3.76 -18.35 8.36
N ASP A 190 4.42 -17.27 8.77
CA ASP A 190 4.88 -16.22 7.85
C ASP A 190 5.85 -16.74 6.80
N VAL A 191 6.80 -17.60 7.20
CA VAL A 191 7.75 -18.24 6.27
C VAL A 191 7.01 -19.13 5.27
N VAL A 192 6.00 -19.88 5.71
CA VAL A 192 5.19 -20.73 4.83
C VAL A 192 4.35 -19.88 3.87
N LEU A 193 3.72 -18.80 4.35
CA LEU A 193 2.95 -17.89 3.49
C LEU A 193 3.83 -17.20 2.46
N ALA A 194 5.02 -16.74 2.84
CA ALA A 194 5.99 -16.15 1.92
C ALA A 194 6.43 -17.12 0.83
N ALA A 195 6.53 -18.42 1.13
CA ALA A 195 6.86 -19.46 0.16
C ALA A 195 5.70 -19.83 -0.80
N VAL A 196 4.46 -19.48 -0.47
CA VAL A 196 3.26 -19.81 -1.26
C VAL A 196 2.84 -18.67 -2.20
N VAL A 197 3.36 -17.45 -2.02
CA VAL A 197 3.23 -16.38 -3.01
C VAL A 197 4.30 -16.63 -4.09
N PRO A 198 3.95 -17.16 -5.27
CA PRO A 198 4.94 -17.30 -6.34
C PRO A 198 5.43 -15.90 -6.73
N ASP A 199 6.74 -15.75 -6.90
CA ASP A 199 7.32 -14.60 -7.56
C ASP A 199 6.68 -14.52 -8.96
N GLU A 200 5.72 -13.60 -9.14
CA GLU A 200 5.12 -13.32 -10.45
C GLU A 200 6.15 -12.81 -11.48
N GLU A 201 7.42 -12.67 -11.09
CA GLU A 201 8.53 -12.24 -11.94
C GLU A 201 9.18 -13.38 -12.77
N GLU A 202 8.94 -14.67 -12.48
CA GLU A 202 9.50 -15.78 -13.30
C GLU A 202 8.60 -16.23 -14.46
N ALA A 203 7.31 -15.85 -14.49
CA ALA A 203 6.39 -16.29 -15.53
C ALA A 203 6.58 -15.61 -16.90
N ASP A 204 7.28 -14.47 -16.96
CA ASP A 204 7.50 -13.72 -18.21
C ASP A 204 8.82 -14.08 -18.92
N LEU A 205 9.71 -14.88 -18.30
CA LEU A 205 11.01 -15.23 -18.89
C LEU A 205 11.02 -16.57 -19.66
N GLU A 206 9.99 -17.41 -19.54
CA GLU A 206 9.94 -18.70 -20.26
C GLU A 206 9.13 -18.67 -21.57
N LEU A 207 8.55 -17.51 -21.95
CA LEU A 207 7.76 -17.37 -23.20
C LEU A 207 8.55 -16.77 -24.38
N GLU A 208 9.85 -16.51 -24.25
CA GLU A 208 10.74 -16.07 -25.34
C GLU A 208 11.87 -17.06 -25.69
N GLY A 209 11.70 -18.36 -25.38
CA GLY A 209 12.62 -19.44 -25.78
C GLY A 209 12.23 -20.15 -27.08
#